data_AF-A0A453QVS8-F1
#
_entry.id   AF-A0A453QVS8-F1
#
_cell.length_a   1.000
_cell.length_b   1.000
_cell.length_c   1.000
_cell.angle_alpha   90.00
_cell.angle_beta   90.00
_cell.angle_gamma   90.00
#
_symmetry.space_group_name_H-M   'P 1'
#
loop_
_entity.id
_entity.type
_entity.pdbx_description
1 polymer ?
#
loop_
_entity_poly.entity_id
_entity_poly.type
_entity_poly.pdbx_seq_one_letter_code
_entity_poly.pdbx_strand_id
1 'polypeptide(L)'
;NDWSLYAFDMELTRVTVMDPLYTQVGSPVYERKHGATVRMLLKGLKILATILFDDWEMDISKWTVRYNIDMHIACGSGESPGYIAHYADNFNAYELEEAVPEVGLPLRRKRMLYETIACSGNTAPHPGFMEEVEVEE
;
A
#
# COMPACT_ATOMS: atom_id res chain seq x y z
N ASN A 1 11.01 9.15 -8.12
CA ASN A 1 9.63 9.36 -7.65
C ASN A 1 8.99 8.00 -7.54
N ASP A 2 9.31 7.30 -6.46
CA ASP A 2 8.93 5.91 -6.28
C ASP A 2 8.07 5.78 -5.02
N TRP A 3 7.11 4.87 -5.08
CA TRP A 3 6.08 4.70 -4.06
C TRP A 3 6.34 3.43 -3.27
N SER A 4 6.03 3.48 -1.98
CA SER A 4 6.09 2.35 -1.05
C SER A 4 4.82 2.36 -0.20
N LEU A 5 4.35 1.19 0.23
CA LEU A 5 3.17 1.04 1.07
C LEU A 5 3.55 0.53 2.45
N TYR A 6 2.93 1.13 3.47
CA TYR A 6 3.13 0.80 4.88
C TYR A 6 1.78 0.36 5.45
N ALA A 7 1.62 -0.94 5.69
CA ALA A 7 0.42 -1.50 6.27
C ALA A 7 0.61 -1.66 7.79
N PHE A 8 -0.33 -1.13 8.57
CA PHE A 8 -0.34 -1.20 10.02
C PHE A 8 -1.33 -2.28 10.46
N ASP A 9 -0.82 -3.30 11.13
CA ASP A 9 -1.61 -4.34 11.76
C ASP A 9 -1.61 -4.11 13.27
N MET A 10 -2.75 -3.64 13.77
CA MET A 10 -2.94 -3.31 15.18
C MET A 10 -3.02 -4.55 16.07
N GLU A 11 -3.56 -5.65 15.55
CA GLU A 11 -3.74 -6.90 16.29
C GLU A 11 -2.40 -7.60 16.49
N LEU A 12 -1.58 -7.67 15.43
CA LEU A 12 -0.25 -8.26 15.48
C LEU A 12 0.84 -7.28 15.93
N THR A 13 0.51 -6.01 16.17
CA THR A 13 1.47 -4.94 16.48
C THR A 13 2.63 -4.93 15.49
N ARG A 14 2.30 -4.83 14.19
CA ARG A 14 3.27 -5.00 13.10
C ARG A 14 3.09 -3.94 12.02
N VAL A 15 4.21 -3.41 11.54
CA VAL A 15 4.25 -2.64 10.29
C VAL A 15 4.82 -3.53 9.20
N THR A 16 4.04 -3.79 8.16
CA THR A 16 4.52 -4.44 6.94
C THR A 16 4.89 -3.38 5.92
N VAL A 17 6.14 -3.39 5.47
CA VAL A 17 6.67 -2.48 4.46
C VAL A 17 6.73 -3.22 3.13
N MET A 18 6.03 -2.69 2.14
CA MET A 18 6.00 -3.20 0.78
C MET A 18 6.59 -2.15 -0.16
N ASP A 19 7.73 -2.49 -0.75
CA ASP A 19 8.42 -1.62 -1.71
C ASP A 19 8.70 -2.40 -2.99
N PRO A 20 8.06 -2.05 -4.12
CA PRO A 20 8.15 -2.81 -5.36
C PRO A 20 9.52 -2.74 -6.03
N LEU A 21 10.38 -1.76 -5.68
CA LEU A 21 11.73 -1.65 -6.24
C LEU A 21 12.75 -2.50 -5.48
N TYR A 22 12.44 -2.86 -4.24
CA TYR A 22 13.39 -3.50 -3.33
C TYR A 22 13.03 -4.94 -3.03
N THR A 23 12.01 -5.52 -3.68
CA THR A 23 11.50 -6.88 -3.37
C THR A 23 12.56 -7.97 -3.41
N GLN A 24 13.68 -7.78 -4.11
CA GLN A 24 14.75 -8.78 -4.26
C GLN A 24 16.01 -8.45 -3.45
N VAL A 25 15.94 -7.50 -2.51
CA VAL A 25 17.07 -7.17 -1.63
C VAL A 25 16.81 -7.63 -0.20
N GLY A 26 17.90 -7.98 0.50
CA GLY A 26 17.81 -8.40 1.90
C GLY A 26 17.33 -7.29 2.85
N SER A 27 16.79 -7.71 3.99
CA SER A 27 16.26 -6.85 5.06
C SER A 27 17.16 -5.66 5.48
N PRO A 28 18.51 -5.76 5.54
CA PRO A 28 19.33 -4.61 5.92
C PRO A 28 19.25 -3.40 4.98
N VAL A 29 18.98 -3.65 3.68
CA VAL A 29 18.82 -2.58 2.69
C VAL A 29 17.45 -1.91 2.86
N TYR A 30 16.40 -2.70 3.07
CA TYR A 30 15.07 -2.21 3.43
C TYR A 30 15.10 -1.35 4.70
N GLU A 31 15.71 -1.83 5.78
CA GLU A 31 15.80 -1.09 7.04
C GLU A 31 16.49 0.25 6.87
N ARG A 32 17.57 0.28 6.07
CA ARG A 32 18.30 1.53 5.80
C ARG A 32 17.41 2.55 5.08
N LYS A 33 16.55 2.11 4.17
CA LYS A 33 15.66 2.97 3.39
C LYS A 33 14.42 3.38 4.19
N HIS A 34 13.77 2.44 4.87
CA HIS A 34 12.43 2.62 5.44
C HIS A 34 12.40 2.80 6.95
N GLY A 35 13.44 2.39 7.69
CA GLY A 35 13.42 2.34 9.14
C GLY A 35 13.12 3.69 9.80
N ALA A 36 13.68 4.78 9.27
CA ALA A 36 13.38 6.13 9.76
C ALA A 36 11.91 6.52 9.54
N THR A 37 11.35 6.20 8.36
CA THR A 37 9.94 6.43 8.03
C THR A 37 9.01 5.60 8.92
N VAL A 38 9.30 4.31 9.14
CA VAL A 38 8.50 3.46 10.03
C VAL A 38 8.47 4.03 11.45
N ARG A 39 9.63 4.43 11.99
CA ARG A 39 9.70 5.07 13.31
C ARG A 39 8.91 6.38 13.37
N MET A 40 8.94 7.18 12.31
CA MET A 40 8.16 8.41 12.22
C MET A 40 6.65 8.12 12.20
N LEU A 41 6.20 7.17 11.37
CA LEU A 41 4.79 6.82 11.25
C LEU A 41 4.23 6.23 12.56
N LEU A 42 4.97 5.35 13.24
CA LEU A 42 4.57 4.79 14.54
C LEU A 42 4.43 5.87 15.63
N LYS A 43 5.33 6.85 15.65
CA LYS A 43 5.21 8.01 16.55
C LYS A 43 3.98 8.84 16.22
N GLY A 44 3.73 9.09 14.93
CA GLY A 44 2.54 9.81 14.47
C GLY A 44 1.24 9.10 14.86
N LEU A 45 1.17 7.79 14.64
CA LEU A 45 0.02 6.96 15.01
C LEU A 45 -0.23 7.00 16.54
N LYS A 46 0.83 6.88 17.35
CA LYS A 46 0.72 7.03 18.81
C LYS A 46 0.12 8.38 19.20
N ILE A 47 0.61 9.48 18.63
CA ILE A 47 0.11 10.83 18.93
C ILE A 47 -1.36 10.97 18.52
N LEU A 48 -1.70 10.56 17.29
CA LEU A 48 -3.07 10.64 16.80
C LEU A 48 -4.03 9.84 17.67
N ALA A 49 -3.65 8.63 18.05
CA ALA A 49 -4.50 7.79 18.85
C ALA A 49 -4.75 8.38 20.25
N THR A 50 -3.74 8.99 20.88
CA THR A 50 -3.91 9.70 22.17
C THR A 50 -4.79 10.96 22.07
N ILE A 51 -4.96 11.53 20.88
CA ILE A 51 -5.84 12.69 20.66
C ILE A 51 -7.28 12.25 20.40
N LEU A 52 -7.46 11.12 19.69
CA LEU A 52 -8.76 10.68 19.19
C LEU A 52 -9.49 9.72 20.14
N PHE A 53 -8.76 9.01 21.00
CA PHE A 53 -9.31 7.98 21.86
C PHE A 53 -8.79 8.14 23.29
N ASP A 54 -9.72 8.43 24.21
CA ASP A 54 -9.46 8.33 25.64
C ASP A 54 -9.09 6.85 25.95
N ASP A 55 -7.99 6.63 26.65
CA ASP A 55 -7.44 5.31 27.03
C ASP A 55 -6.70 4.50 25.95
N TRP A 56 -6.27 5.13 24.85
CA TRP A 56 -5.35 4.44 23.92
C TRP A 56 -3.90 4.45 24.40
N GLU A 57 -3.43 3.30 24.89
CA GLU A 57 -2.03 3.08 25.25
C GLU A 57 -1.25 2.34 24.15
N MET A 58 -0.45 3.08 23.37
CA MET A 58 0.46 2.49 22.38
C MET A 58 1.91 2.45 22.88
N ASP A 59 2.43 1.24 23.00
CA ASP A 59 3.85 0.96 23.23
C ASP A 59 4.55 0.64 21.91
N ILE A 60 5.25 1.63 21.34
CA ILE A 60 5.99 1.51 20.07
C ILE A 60 7.08 0.43 20.16
N SER A 61 7.62 0.13 21.35
CA SER A 61 8.69 -0.87 21.49
C SER A 61 8.24 -2.30 21.21
N LYS A 62 6.93 -2.57 21.31
CA LYS A 62 6.32 -3.87 20.98
C LYS A 62 6.09 -4.04 19.48
N TRP A 63 6.18 -2.97 18.70
CA TRP A 63 5.92 -3.03 17.28
C TRP A 63 7.07 -3.68 16.53
N THR A 64 6.72 -4.65 15.69
CA THR A 64 7.66 -5.33 14.80
C THR A 64 7.58 -4.76 13.38
N VAL A 65 8.69 -4.88 12.63
CA VAL A 65 8.73 -4.48 11.22
C VAL A 65 8.94 -5.72 10.37
N ARG A 66 8.06 -5.93 9.40
CA ARG A 66 8.20 -6.97 8.38
C ARG A 66 8.48 -6.32 7.03
N TYR A 67 9.54 -6.80 6.38
CA TYR A 67 9.84 -6.47 5.00
C TYR A 67 9.30 -7.58 4.12
N ASN A 68 8.52 -7.19 3.12
CA ASN A 68 7.86 -8.13 2.25
C ASN A 68 8.74 -8.33 1.01
N ILE A 69 9.65 -9.30 1.15
CA ILE A 69 10.70 -9.67 0.20
C ILE A 69 10.16 -10.82 -0.67
N ASP A 70 10.66 -10.94 -1.90
CA ASP A 70 10.38 -12.00 -2.88
C ASP A 70 8.91 -12.13 -3.31
N MET A 71 8.12 -11.05 -3.19
CA MET A 71 6.71 -11.04 -3.65
C MET A 71 6.57 -11.09 -5.18
N HIS A 72 7.53 -10.50 -5.90
CA HIS A 72 7.63 -10.47 -7.36
C HIS A 72 8.99 -9.90 -7.75
N ILE A 73 9.32 -9.92 -9.04
CA ILE A 73 10.53 -9.27 -9.60
C ILE A 73 10.47 -7.76 -9.34
N ALA A 74 11.58 -7.16 -8.94
CA ALA A 74 11.63 -5.73 -8.66
C ALA A 74 11.17 -4.90 -9.87
N CYS A 75 10.34 -3.89 -9.63
CA CYS A 75 9.82 -3.06 -10.72
C CYS A 75 10.85 -2.04 -11.24
N GLY A 76 10.61 -1.55 -12.46
CA GLY A 76 11.35 -0.43 -13.01
C GLY A 76 11.00 0.90 -12.34
N SER A 77 11.85 1.92 -12.56
CA SER A 77 11.58 3.27 -12.07
C SER A 77 10.30 3.84 -12.71
N GLY A 78 9.44 4.46 -11.89
CA GLY A 78 8.17 5.03 -12.33
C GLY A 78 7.01 4.04 -12.46
N GLU A 79 7.24 2.75 -12.22
CA GLU A 79 6.19 1.72 -12.26
C GLU A 79 5.52 1.49 -10.91
N SER A 80 6.21 1.86 -9.82
CA SER A 80 5.74 1.67 -8.44
C SER A 80 4.30 2.08 -8.14
N PRO A 81 3.70 3.15 -8.73
CA PRO A 81 2.30 3.47 -8.45
C PRO A 81 1.32 2.34 -8.80
N GLY A 82 1.56 1.61 -9.90
CA GLY A 82 0.69 0.48 -10.28
C GLY A 82 0.81 -0.68 -9.31
N TYR A 83 2.02 -0.97 -8.83
CA TYR A 83 2.27 -2.00 -7.83
C TYR A 83 1.62 -1.66 -6.49
N ILE A 84 1.73 -0.41 -6.03
CA ILE A 84 1.14 0.02 -4.76
C ILE A 84 -0.38 -0.11 -4.78
N ALA A 85 -1.02 0.21 -5.91
CA ALA A 85 -2.45 -0.01 -6.07
C ALA A 85 -2.82 -1.50 -5.93
N HIS A 86 -2.11 -2.36 -6.65
CA HIS A 86 -2.31 -3.80 -6.57
C HIS A 86 -2.10 -4.33 -5.15
N TYR A 87 -1.10 -3.84 -4.42
CA TYR A 87 -0.88 -4.20 -3.02
C TYR A 87 -2.04 -3.78 -2.13
N ALA A 88 -2.54 -2.55 -2.30
CA ALA A 88 -3.63 -2.03 -1.47
C ALA A 88 -4.92 -2.86 -1.63
N ASP A 89 -5.17 -3.38 -2.84
CA ASP A 89 -6.34 -4.19 -3.12
C ASP A 89 -6.22 -5.63 -2.62
N ASN A 90 -5.01 -6.21 -2.67
CA ASN A 90 -4.81 -7.66 -2.54
C ASN A 90 -4.04 -8.07 -1.27
N PHE A 91 -3.56 -7.13 -0.46
CA PHE A 91 -2.78 -7.47 0.72
C PHE A 91 -3.67 -7.77 1.94
N ASN A 92 -3.65 -9.03 2.39
CA ASN A 92 -4.48 -9.51 3.50
C ASN A 92 -3.79 -9.49 4.88
N ALA A 93 -2.84 -8.57 5.08
CA ALA A 93 -1.93 -8.48 6.24
C ALA A 93 -0.79 -9.52 6.29
N TYR A 94 -0.86 -10.62 5.52
CA TYR A 94 0.18 -11.65 5.50
C TYR A 94 0.88 -11.78 4.15
N GLU A 95 0.11 -11.73 3.07
CA GLU A 95 0.57 -11.92 1.69
C GLU A 95 -0.32 -11.16 0.71
N LEU A 96 0.04 -11.21 -0.57
CA LEU A 96 -0.87 -10.81 -1.64
C LEU A 96 -1.73 -12.02 -2.02
N GLU A 97 -3.04 -11.86 -1.96
CA GLU A 97 -4.00 -12.89 -2.38
C GLU A 97 -3.88 -13.17 -3.89
N GLU A 98 -3.59 -12.14 -4.68
CA GLU A 98 -3.29 -12.25 -6.09
C GLU A 98 -1.85 -11.85 -6.39
N ALA A 99 -1.14 -12.72 -7.11
CA ALA A 99 0.19 -12.42 -7.62
C ALA A 99 0.17 -11.15 -8.48
N VAL A 100 1.24 -10.35 -8.43
CA VAL A 100 1.33 -9.17 -9.28
C VAL A 100 1.40 -9.63 -10.74
N PRO A 101 0.48 -9.18 -11.61
CA PRO A 101 0.44 -9.65 -12.98
C PRO A 101 1.64 -9.11 -13.77
N GLU A 102 2.31 -10.00 -14.53
CA GLU A 102 3.44 -9.64 -15.42
C GLU A 102 3.03 -8.58 -16.46
N VAL A 103 1.77 -8.64 -16.89
CA VAL A 103 1.12 -7.70 -17.81
C VAL A 103 -0.19 -7.25 -17.18
N GLY A 104 -0.42 -5.94 -17.03
CA GLY A 104 -1.70 -5.44 -16.50
C GLY A 104 -1.61 -4.26 -15.54
N LEU A 105 -0.44 -3.93 -15.00
CA LEU A 105 -0.28 -2.74 -14.16
C LEU A 105 -0.62 -1.42 -14.89
N PRO A 106 -0.35 -1.24 -16.19
CA PRO A 106 -0.87 -0.10 -16.95
C PRO A 106 -2.41 -0.08 -17.01
N LEU A 107 -3.06 -1.24 -17.12
CA LEU A 107 -4.52 -1.36 -17.11
C LEU A 107 -5.08 -1.07 -15.71
N ARG A 108 -4.42 -1.53 -14.64
CA ARG A 108 -4.79 -1.17 -13.25
C ARG A 108 -4.65 0.33 -13.01
N ARG A 109 -3.60 0.99 -13.52
CA ARG A 109 -3.48 2.47 -13.45
C ARG A 109 -4.65 3.18 -14.14
N LYS A 110 -5.08 2.68 -15.30
CA LYS A 110 -6.30 3.20 -15.97
C LYS A 110 -7.53 2.95 -15.12
N ARG A 111 -7.69 1.74 -14.56
CA ARG A 111 -8.80 1.40 -13.68
C ARG A 111 -8.84 2.27 -12.42
N MET A 112 -7.71 2.56 -11.77
CA MET A 112 -7.65 3.52 -10.66
C MET A 112 -8.11 4.91 -11.06
N LEU A 113 -7.71 5.39 -12.24
CA LEU A 113 -8.17 6.68 -12.75
C LEU A 113 -9.69 6.68 -12.92
N TYR A 114 -10.25 5.61 -13.51
CA TYR A 114 -11.70 5.45 -13.63
C TYR A 114 -12.39 5.36 -12.28
N GLU A 115 -11.92 4.52 -11.36
CA GLU A 115 -12.46 4.40 -9.99
C GLU A 115 -12.40 5.74 -9.24
N THR A 116 -11.36 6.54 -9.46
CA THR A 116 -11.23 7.88 -8.85
C THR A 116 -12.19 8.88 -9.47
N ILE A 117 -12.32 8.93 -10.80
CA ILE A 117 -13.22 9.86 -11.49
C ILE A 117 -14.69 9.48 -11.26
N ALA A 118 -15.01 8.19 -11.35
CA ALA A 118 -16.30 7.63 -10.96
C ALA A 118 -16.57 7.77 -9.47
N CYS A 119 -15.52 8.06 -8.69
CA CYS A 119 -15.54 8.08 -7.24
C CYS A 119 -16.20 6.79 -6.71
N SER A 120 -15.78 5.60 -7.18
CA SER A 120 -16.43 4.31 -6.91
C SER A 120 -16.98 4.22 -5.48
N GLY A 121 -18.30 4.09 -5.35
CA GLY A 121 -19.05 4.23 -4.08
C GLY A 121 -19.72 5.59 -3.86
N ASN A 122 -19.50 6.56 -4.74
CA ASN A 122 -20.15 7.87 -4.76
C ASN A 122 -21.49 7.75 -5.49
N THR A 123 -22.53 8.29 -4.87
CA THR A 123 -23.89 8.29 -5.40
C THR A 123 -24.19 9.51 -6.29
N ALA A 124 -23.19 10.38 -6.49
CA ALA A 124 -23.31 11.50 -7.41
C ALA A 124 -23.45 11.00 -8.87
N PRO A 125 -24.22 11.71 -9.73
CA PRO A 125 -24.39 11.32 -11.12
C PRO A 125 -23.04 11.26 -11.85
N HIS A 126 -22.80 10.17 -12.59
CA HIS A 126 -21.58 10.01 -13.36
C HIS A 126 -21.46 11.15 -14.39
N PRO A 127 -20.31 11.83 -14.49
CA PRO A 127 -20.03 12.71 -15.61
C PRO A 127 -20.14 11.98 -16.95
N GLY A 128 -20.90 12.54 -17.90
CA GLY A 128 -21.27 11.87 -19.16
C GLY A 128 -20.11 11.46 -20.09
N PHE A 129 -18.86 11.83 -19.79
CA PHE A 129 -17.69 11.36 -20.53
C PHE A 129 -17.19 9.97 -20.10
N MET A 130 -17.79 9.37 -19.06
CA MET A 130 -17.45 8.01 -18.59
C MET A 130 -18.33 6.90 -19.18
N GLU A 131 -19.33 7.23 -19.99
CA GLU A 131 -20.22 6.25 -20.62
C GLU A 131 -19.57 5.44 -21.76
N GLU A 132 -18.36 5.81 -22.21
CA GLU A 132 -17.70 5.19 -23.38
C GLU A 132 -16.74 4.03 -23.04
N VAL A 133 -16.67 3.59 -21.79
CA VAL A 133 -15.72 2.56 -21.34
C VAL A 133 -16.49 1.37 -20.79
N GLU A 134 -17.09 0.59 -21.70
CA GLU A 134 -17.54 -0.76 -21.37
C GLU A 134 -16.29 -1.62 -21.11
N VAL A 135 -16.13 -2.03 -19.85
CA VAL A 135 -15.15 -3.07 -19.49
C VAL A 135 -15.85 -4.39 -19.74
N GLU A 136 -15.50 -5.09 -20.82
CA GLU A 136 -15.92 -6.48 -21.00
C GLU A 136 -15.40 -7.31 -19.82
N GLU A 137 -16.31 -8.04 -19.15
CA GLU A 137 -16.03 -8.95 -18.03
C GLU A 137 -15.18 -10.17 -18.44
#